data_AF-A0A3D3NWF0-F1
#
_entry.id   AF-A0A3D3NWF0-F1
#
_cell.length_a   1.000
_cell.length_b   1.000
_cell.length_c   1.000
_cell.angle_alpha   90.00
_cell.angle_beta   90.00
_cell.angle_gamma   90.00
#
_symmetry.space_group_name_H-M   'P 1'
#
loop_
_entity.id
_entity.type
_entity.pdbx_description
1 polymer ?
#
loop_
_entity_poly.entity_id
_entity_poly.type
_entity_poly.pdbx_seq_one_letter_code
_entity_poly.pdbx_strand_id
1 'polypeptide(L)'
;FSPHAHHPPLPPSPPPRPPDLGRPPRPGALRRMLAFTLGYAALTGLINTALGTNYAFLCRKPEQASLMDHLGPWPWYIGSLVLLAFVLYSLLHLPFHLAR
;
A
#
# COMPACT_ATOMS: atom_id res chain seq x y z
N PHE A 1 46.46 47.85 2.90
CA PHE A 1 46.83 46.90 1.82
C PHE A 1 46.70 45.49 2.36
N SER A 2 45.48 44.94 2.38
CA SER A 2 45.29 43.52 2.67
C SER A 2 45.61 42.75 1.38
N PRO A 3 46.51 41.76 1.41
CA PRO A 3 46.87 41.01 0.22
C PRO A 3 45.62 40.30 -0.28
N HIS A 4 45.27 40.52 -1.55
CA HIS A 4 44.19 39.81 -2.23
C HIS A 4 44.48 38.31 -2.17
N ALA A 5 43.84 37.62 -1.23
CA ALA A 5 43.86 36.17 -1.15
C ALA A 5 43.19 35.64 -2.43
N HIS A 6 44.01 35.19 -3.37
CA HIS A 6 43.58 34.45 -4.55
C HIS A 6 42.95 33.14 -4.07
N HIS A 7 41.65 33.17 -3.81
CA HIS A 7 40.89 31.94 -3.60
C HIS A 7 40.89 31.16 -4.92
N PRO A 8 41.31 29.88 -4.93
CA PRO A 8 41.20 29.05 -6.12
C PRO A 8 39.72 28.95 -6.54
N PRO A 9 39.43 28.89 -7.85
CA PRO A 9 38.06 28.79 -8.34
C PRO A 9 37.38 27.55 -7.75
N LEU A 10 36.16 27.72 -7.24
CA LEU A 10 35.37 26.60 -6.73
C LEU A 10 35.18 25.56 -7.84
N PRO A 11 35.32 24.26 -7.52
CA PRO A 11 35.02 23.22 -8.50
C PRO A 11 33.56 23.34 -8.95
N PRO A 12 33.25 22.96 -10.20
CA PRO A 12 31.89 22.98 -10.70
C PRO A 12 30.99 22.11 -9.80
N SER A 13 29.77 22.58 -9.56
CA SER A 13 28.78 21.80 -8.82
C SER A 13 28.49 20.49 -9.56
N PRO A 14 28.32 19.35 -8.84
CA PRO A 14 27.97 18.10 -9.47
C PRO A 14 26.60 18.21 -10.16
N PRO A 15 26.36 17.46 -11.26
CA PRO A 15 25.10 17.48 -11.95
C PRO A 15 23.94 17.05 -11.03
N PRO A 16 22.71 17.55 -11.25
CA PRO A 16 21.54 17.14 -10.50
C PRO A 16 21.34 15.63 -10.64
N ARG A 17 21.11 14.94 -9.52
CA ARG A 17 20.84 13.51 -9.52
C ARG A 17 19.54 13.26 -10.30
N PRO A 18 19.48 12.27 -11.22
CA PRO A 18 18.24 11.94 -11.90
C PRO A 18 17.15 11.60 -10.87
N PRO A 19 15.86 11.84 -11.20
CA PRO A 19 14.77 11.43 -10.33
C PRO A 19 14.91 9.93 -10.06
N ASP A 20 14.88 9.53 -8.79
CA ASP A 20 15.03 8.16 -8.32
C ASP A 20 13.80 7.30 -8.74
N LEU A 21 13.52 7.18 -10.04
CA LEU A 21 12.32 6.56 -10.61
C LEU A 21 12.53 5.07 -10.95
N GLY A 22 13.59 4.46 -10.42
CA GLY A 22 14.09 3.16 -10.89
C GLY A 22 14.21 2.08 -9.82
N ARG A 23 13.61 2.23 -8.63
CA ARG A 23 13.64 1.14 -7.64
C ARG A 23 12.53 0.13 -7.96
N PRO A 24 12.87 -1.08 -8.45
CA PRO A 24 11.85 -2.09 -8.66
C PRO A 24 11.21 -2.45 -7.32
N PRO A 25 9.90 -2.80 -7.30
CA PRO A 25 9.26 -3.28 -6.09
C PRO A 25 10.05 -4.47 -5.51
N ARG A 26 10.38 -4.38 -4.21
CA ARG A 26 11.19 -5.38 -3.51
C ARG A 26 10.56 -6.76 -3.69
N PRO A 27 11.34 -7.81 -3.98
CA PRO A 27 10.80 -9.17 -4.03
C PRO A 27 10.10 -9.49 -2.70
N GLY A 28 8.90 -10.07 -2.80
CA GLY A 28 8.03 -10.37 -1.67
C GLY A 28 7.28 -9.18 -1.05
N ALA A 29 7.25 -8.00 -1.69
CA ALA A 29 6.45 -6.86 -1.23
C ALA A 29 4.95 -7.21 -1.17
N LEU A 30 4.45 -7.91 -2.19
CA LEU A 30 3.05 -8.35 -2.27
C LEU A 30 2.63 -9.17 -1.05
N ARG A 31 3.42 -10.20 -0.71
CA ARG A 31 3.14 -11.10 0.42
C ARG A 31 3.17 -10.37 1.76
N ARG A 32 4.16 -9.50 1.98
CA ARG A 32 4.25 -8.69 3.20
C ARG A 32 3.04 -7.77 3.32
N MET A 33 2.66 -7.12 2.23
CA MET A 33 1.53 -6.20 2.23
C MET A 33 0.22 -6.92 2.53
N LEU A 34 -0.04 -8.06 1.87
CA LEU A 34 -1.21 -8.90 2.15
C LEU A 34 -1.25 -9.36 3.60
N ALA A 35 -0.12 -9.81 4.15
CA ALA A 35 -0.03 -10.22 5.55
C ALA A 35 -0.36 -9.07 6.51
N PHE A 36 0.15 -7.86 6.26
CA PHE A 36 -0.17 -6.68 7.05
C PHE A 36 -1.66 -6.31 6.94
N THR A 37 -2.23 -6.34 5.73
CA THR A 37 -3.65 -6.04 5.52
C THR A 37 -4.55 -7.05 6.25
N LEU A 38 -4.23 -8.35 6.17
CA LEU A 38 -4.98 -9.39 6.88
C LEU A 38 -4.84 -9.27 8.40
N GLY A 39 -3.63 -9.01 8.90
CA GLY A 39 -3.39 -8.79 10.33
C GLY A 39 -4.13 -7.57 10.86
N TYR A 40 -4.12 -6.47 10.11
CA TYR A 40 -4.90 -5.27 10.43
C TYR A 40 -6.40 -5.56 10.46
N ALA A 41 -6.94 -6.21 9.43
CA ALA A 41 -8.36 -6.57 9.37
C ALA A 41 -8.79 -7.48 10.54
N ALA A 42 -7.97 -8.46 10.90
CA ALA A 42 -8.23 -9.33 12.05
C ALA A 42 -8.25 -8.56 13.37
N LEU A 43 -7.26 -7.68 13.58
CA LEU A 43 -7.18 -6.84 14.77
C LEU A 43 -8.38 -5.88 14.86
N THR A 44 -8.70 -5.18 13.78
CA THR A 44 -9.87 -4.29 13.72
C THR A 44 -11.17 -5.06 13.92
N GLY A 45 -11.30 -6.28 13.37
CA GLY A 45 -12.47 -7.14 13.59
C GLY A 45 -12.65 -7.54 15.06
N LEU A 46 -11.55 -7.88 15.76
CA LEU A 46 -11.55 -8.15 17.19
C LEU A 46 -11.99 -6.92 18.00
N ILE A 47 -11.39 -5.76 17.71
CA ILE A 47 -11.71 -4.48 18.36
C ILE A 47 -13.17 -4.10 18.11
N ASN A 48 -13.64 -4.20 16.87
CA ASN A 48 -15.03 -3.93 16.50
C ASN A 48 -16.00 -4.80 17.29
N THR A 49 -15.72 -6.10 17.40
CA THR A 49 -16.55 -7.04 18.15
C THR A 49 -16.56 -6.71 19.65
N ALA A 50 -15.40 -6.30 20.20
CA ALA A 50 -15.28 -5.93 21.61
C ALA A 50 -15.98 -4.60 21.96
N LEU A 51 -15.92 -3.61 21.07
CA LEU A 51 -16.52 -2.29 21.27
C LEU A 51 -17.94 -2.15 20.68
N GLY A 52 -18.46 -3.18 20.01
CA GLY A 52 -19.73 -3.12 19.30
C GLY A 52 -19.74 -2.14 18.11
N THR A 53 -18.55 -1.78 17.59
CA THR A 53 -18.41 -0.88 16.44
C THR A 53 -18.27 -1.67 15.15
N ASN A 54 -18.27 -0.99 13.99
CA ASN A 54 -18.23 -1.65 12.69
C ASN A 54 -17.34 -0.90 11.69
N TYR A 55 -16.09 -0.62 12.09
CA TYR A 55 -15.10 -0.04 11.18
C TYR A 55 -14.75 -1.01 10.04
N ALA A 56 -14.54 -0.46 8.85
CA ALA A 56 -14.31 -1.20 7.61
C ALA A 56 -15.41 -2.22 7.25
N PHE A 57 -16.60 -2.11 7.88
CA PHE A 57 -17.71 -3.03 7.69
C PHE A 57 -17.29 -4.50 7.84
N LEU A 58 -16.58 -4.84 8.91
CA LEU A 58 -16.12 -6.21 9.17
C LEU A 58 -17.15 -7.05 9.95
N CYS A 59 -17.97 -6.42 10.78
CA CYS A 59 -18.90 -7.12 11.67
C CYS A 59 -20.35 -7.10 11.14
N ARG A 60 -20.72 -6.09 10.35
CA ARG A 60 -22.04 -5.99 9.72
C ARG A 60 -21.93 -5.27 8.38
N LYS A 61 -22.82 -5.59 7.45
CA LYS A 61 -22.95 -4.82 6.20
C LYS A 61 -23.50 -3.41 6.48
N PRO A 62 -23.17 -2.40 5.65
CA PRO A 62 -23.87 -1.13 5.67
C PRO A 62 -25.37 -1.33 5.42
N GLU A 63 -26.23 -0.51 6.03
CA GLU A 63 -27.69 -0.58 5.81
C GLU A 63 -28.10 -0.09 4.41
N GLN A 64 -27.22 0.66 3.75
CA GLN A 64 -27.40 1.17 2.40
C GLN A 64 -26.95 0.13 1.38
N ALA A 65 -27.64 0.06 0.24
CA ALA A 65 -27.26 -0.79 -0.88
C ALA A 65 -25.81 -0.51 -1.28
N SER A 66 -25.00 -1.57 -1.29
CA SER A 66 -23.56 -1.48 -1.52
C SER A 66 -23.08 -2.64 -2.39
N LEU A 67 -21.91 -2.48 -3.01
CA LEU A 67 -21.24 -3.57 -3.73
C LEU A 67 -21.06 -4.82 -2.83
N MET A 68 -20.98 -4.63 -1.52
CA MET A 68 -20.94 -5.72 -0.52
C MET A 68 -22.16 -6.66 -0.58
N ASP A 69 -23.29 -6.22 -1.11
CA ASP A 69 -24.49 -7.06 -1.22
C ASP A 69 -24.33 -8.19 -2.24
N HIS A 70 -23.55 -7.94 -3.29
CA HIS A 70 -23.22 -8.93 -4.32
C HIS A 70 -22.10 -9.90 -3.91
N LEU A 71 -21.32 -9.56 -2.88
CA LEU A 71 -20.16 -10.35 -2.44
C LEU A 71 -20.52 -11.55 -1.54
N GLY A 72 -21.81 -11.75 -1.25
CA GLY A 72 -22.33 -12.88 -0.45
C GLY A 72 -22.74 -12.49 0.97
N PRO A 73 -23.36 -13.42 1.74
CA PRO A 73 -23.79 -13.14 3.11
C PRO A 73 -22.60 -12.92 4.05
N TRP A 74 -22.81 -12.19 5.15
CA TRP A 74 -21.82 -12.12 6.22
C TRP A 74 -21.65 -13.52 6.85
N PRO A 75 -20.43 -13.99 7.17
CA PRO A 75 -19.13 -13.32 7.04
C PRO A 75 -18.38 -13.60 5.72
N TRP A 76 -18.97 -14.36 4.79
CA TRP A 76 -18.31 -14.82 3.57
C TRP A 76 -17.84 -13.70 2.64
N TYR A 77 -18.53 -12.56 2.60
CA TYR A 77 -18.07 -11.43 1.78
C TYR A 77 -16.71 -10.87 2.24
N ILE A 78 -16.30 -11.08 3.49
CA ILE A 78 -14.96 -10.69 3.96
C ILE A 78 -13.91 -11.51 3.20
N GLY A 79 -14.15 -12.81 3.03
CA GLY A 79 -13.34 -13.67 2.18
C GLY A 79 -13.36 -13.20 0.72
N SER A 80 -14.53 -12.85 0.19
CA SER A 80 -14.66 -12.28 -1.16
C SER A 80 -13.89 -10.96 -1.32
N LEU A 81 -13.88 -10.09 -0.32
CA LEU A 81 -13.11 -8.83 -0.30
C LEU A 81 -11.60 -9.09 -0.28
N VAL A 82 -11.14 -10.07 0.52
CA VAL A 82 -9.74 -10.50 0.53
C VAL A 82 -9.32 -11.04 -0.83
N LEU A 83 -10.17 -11.87 -1.46
CA LEU A 83 -9.92 -12.39 -2.80
C LEU A 83 -9.88 -11.27 -3.85
N LEU A 84 -10.83 -10.33 -3.79
CA LEU A 84 -10.86 -9.18 -4.69
C LEU A 84 -9.60 -8.31 -4.53
N ALA A 85 -9.19 -8.03 -3.29
CA ALA A 85 -7.95 -7.30 -3.01
C ALA A 85 -6.73 -8.06 -3.57
N PHE A 86 -6.67 -9.37 -3.38
CA PHE A 86 -5.61 -10.22 -3.93
C PHE A 86 -5.53 -10.13 -5.47
N VAL A 87 -6.67 -10.23 -6.15
CA VAL A 87 -6.77 -10.12 -7.61
C VAL A 87 -6.31 -8.74 -8.09
N LEU A 88 -6.80 -7.66 -7.48
CA LEU A 88 -6.42 -6.29 -7.83
C LEU A 88 -4.93 -6.04 -7.61
N TYR A 89 -4.38 -6.50 -6.49
CA TYR A 89 -2.95 -6.38 -6.22
C TYR A 89 -2.10 -7.20 -7.19
N SER A 90 -2.58 -8.38 -7.60
CA SER A 90 -1.88 -9.21 -8.57
C SER A 90 -1.88 -8.55 -9.96
N LEU A 91 -3.03 -7.99 -10.38
CA LEU A 91 -3.16 -7.21 -11.61
C LEU A 91 -2.24 -5.98 -11.62
N LEU A 92 -2.21 -5.22 -10.53
CA LEU A 92 -1.32 -4.07 -10.39
C LEU A 92 0.15 -4.47 -10.41
N HIS A 93 0.48 -5.65 -9.88
CA HIS A 93 1.85 -6.17 -9.88
C HIS A 93 2.28 -6.77 -11.22
N LEU A 94 1.33 -7.20 -12.04
CA LEU A 94 1.55 -7.85 -13.34
C LEU A 94 2.47 -7.06 -14.30
N PRO A 95 2.24 -5.76 -14.59
CA PRO A 95 3.10 -5.01 -15.52
C PRO A 95 4.54 -4.89 -15.03
N PHE A 96 4.78 -4.80 -13.71
CA PHE A 96 6.12 -4.72 -13.14
C PHE A 96 6.88 -6.05 -13.18
N HIS A 97 6.15 -7.16 -13.26
CA HIS A 97 6.74 -8.49 -13.45
C HIS A 97 6.99 -8.81 -14.93
N LEU A 98 6.12 -8.34 -15.83
CA LEU A 98 6.26 -8.50 -17.29
C LEU A 98 7.31 -7.55 -17.89
N ALA A 99 7.53 -6.38 -17.29
CA ALA A 99 8.54 -5.40 -17.71
C ALA A 99 9.95 -5.68 -17.14
N ARG A 100 10.15 -6.84 -16.51
CA ARG A 100 11.48 -7.40 -16.15
C ARG A 100 11.94 -8.33 -17.26
#